data_AF-A0A3M1FVN8-F1
#
_entry.id   AF-A0A3M1FVN8-F1
#
_cell.length_a   1.000
_cell.length_b   1.000
_cell.length_c   1.000
_cell.angle_alpha   90.00
_cell.angle_beta   90.00
_cell.angle_gamma   90.00
#
_symmetry.space_group_name_H-M   'P 1'
#
loop_
_entity.id
_entity.type
_entity.pdbx_description
1 polymer ?
#
loop_
_entity_poly.entity_id
_entity_poly.type
_entity_poly.pdbx_seq_one_letter_code
_entity_poly.pdbx_strand_id
1 'polypeptide(L)'
;MNCPGWVHNLTPFIFKITDNFGIRWYGLAYVIGFLGGWGLMVFLAKRKLISLNPEEIGDFIFTLAIGIVAGGRIGYALFYSPDIFTTFTSSFPYWELLAFHHGGMASHGGMIGFVLA
;
A
#
# COMPACT_ATOMS: atom_id res chain seq x y z
N MET A 1 13.78 -6.55 37.59
CA MET A 1 14.95 -7.17 36.93
C MET A 1 15.15 -6.46 35.61
N ASN A 2 16.13 -5.57 35.53
CA ASN A 2 16.46 -4.82 34.31
C ASN A 2 17.47 -5.66 33.53
N CYS A 3 17.02 -6.40 32.51
CA CYS A 3 17.94 -6.96 31.53
C CYS A 3 18.44 -5.81 30.65
N PRO A 4 19.76 -5.48 30.63
CA PRO A 4 20.31 -4.53 29.68
C PRO A 4 20.47 -5.26 28.35
N GLY A 5 19.36 -5.68 27.76
CA GLY A 5 19.33 -6.12 26.38
C GLY A 5 19.53 -4.89 25.52
N TRP A 6 20.54 -4.89 24.65
CA TRP A 6 20.72 -3.91 23.60
C TRP A 6 19.56 -4.06 22.60
N VAL A 7 18.37 -3.59 22.97
CA VAL A 7 17.23 -3.50 22.06
C VAL A 7 17.42 -2.19 21.30
N HIS A 8 17.97 -2.29 20.10
CA HIS A 8 18.03 -1.16 19.19
C HIS A 8 16.62 -0.64 18.95
N ASN A 9 16.37 0.60 19.38
CA ASN A 9 15.07 1.24 19.22
C ASN A 9 15.06 1.98 17.88
N LEU A 10 14.89 1.22 16.79
CA LEU A 10 14.86 1.76 15.44
C LEU A 10 13.57 2.57 15.24
N THR A 11 13.70 3.84 14.87
CA THR A 11 12.55 4.69 14.59
C THR A 11 11.85 4.19 13.32
N PRO A 12 10.51 4.02 13.33
CA PRO A 12 9.80 3.57 12.13
C PRO A 12 9.72 4.66 11.05
N PHE A 13 10.06 5.90 11.39
CA PHE A 13 10.04 7.05 10.50
C PHE A 13 11.40 7.27 9.84
N ILE A 14 11.36 7.61 8.55
CA ILE A 14 12.46 8.20 7.80
C ILE A 14 12.52 9.69 8.12
N PHE A 15 11.40 10.37 7.89
CA PHE A 15 11.19 11.78 8.20
C PHE A 15 9.90 11.93 9.00
N LYS A 16 10.00 12.47 10.22
CA LYS A 16 8.87 12.74 11.10
C LYS A 16 8.46 14.20 10.94
N ILE A 17 7.20 14.44 10.55
CA ILE A 17 6.67 15.80 10.32
C ILE A 17 5.90 16.26 11.57
N THR A 18 5.13 15.36 12.19
CA THR A 18 4.37 15.59 13.41
C THR A 18 4.49 14.36 14.31
N ASP A 19 3.99 14.43 15.55
CA ASP A 19 4.06 13.31 16.48
C ASP A 19 3.45 12.01 15.96
N ASN A 20 2.36 12.10 15.19
CA ASN A 20 1.65 10.95 14.62
C ASN A 20 1.75 10.83 13.09
N PHE A 21 2.48 11.74 12.42
CA PHE A 21 2.53 11.79 10.96
C PHE A 21 3.96 11.93 10.44
N GLY A 22 4.29 11.12 9.44
CA GLY A 22 5.60 11.11 8.82
C GLY A 22 5.77 9.96 7.84
N ILE A 23 6.82 10.03 7.03
CA ILE A 23 7.17 9.00 6.06
C ILE A 23 7.80 7.85 6.81
N ARG A 24 7.25 6.64 6.64
CA ARG A 24 7.70 5.43 7.33
C ARG A 24 8.56 4.56 6.42
N TRP A 25 9.52 3.85 7.02
CA TRP A 25 10.40 2.93 6.29
C TRP A 25 9.64 1.86 5.52
N TYR A 26 8.57 1.31 6.09
CA TYR A 26 7.77 0.30 5.39
C TYR A 26 7.10 0.88 4.13
N GLY A 27 6.68 2.16 4.17
CA GLY A 27 6.07 2.81 3.01
C GLY A 27 7.08 2.94 1.87
N LEU A 28 8.32 3.34 2.20
CA LEU A 28 9.41 3.36 1.25
C LEU A 28 9.72 1.97 0.69
N ALA A 29 9.71 0.93 1.54
CA ALA A 29 9.94 -0.44 1.10
C ALA A 29 8.88 -0.89 0.06
N TYR A 30 7.61 -0.51 0.24
CA TYR A 30 6.58 -0.76 -0.78
C TYR A 30 6.86 -0.05 -2.11
N VAL A 31 7.22 1.24 -2.06
CA VAL A 31 7.55 2.00 -3.28
C VAL A 31 8.73 1.37 -4.02
N ILE A 32 9.79 0.99 -3.30
CA ILE A 32 10.94 0.30 -3.88
C ILE A 32 10.52 -1.04 -4.48
N GLY A 33 9.62 -1.79 -3.82
CA GLY A 33 9.07 -3.03 -4.35
C GLY A 33 8.36 -2.84 -5.69
N PHE A 34 7.49 -1.84 -5.81
CA PHE A 34 6.82 -1.52 -7.07
C PHE A 34 7.79 -1.07 -8.17
N LEU A 35 8.75 -0.20 -7.85
CA LEU A 35 9.76 0.26 -8.79
C LEU A 35 10.67 -0.89 -9.26
N GLY A 36 11.03 -1.80 -8.35
CA GLY A 36 11.79 -2.99 -8.66
C GLY A 36 11.03 -3.95 -9.57
N GLY A 37 9.75 -4.20 -9.28
CA GLY A 37 8.87 -5.02 -10.13
C GLY A 37 8.68 -4.42 -11.53
N TRP A 38 8.42 -3.11 -11.61
CA TRP A 38 8.34 -2.37 -12.86
C TRP A 38 9.65 -2.50 -13.67
N GLY A 39 10.79 -2.20 -13.06
CA GLY A 39 12.10 -2.27 -13.72
C GLY A 39 12.44 -3.68 -14.21
N LEU A 40 12.12 -4.70 -13.43
CA LEU A 40 12.29 -6.09 -13.81
C LEU A 40 11.41 -6.45 -15.02
N MET A 41 10.13 -6.08 -15.00
CA MET A 41 9.24 -6.38 -16.13
C MET A 41 9.65 -5.64 -17.40
N VAL A 42 10.03 -4.36 -17.31
CA VAL A 42 10.57 -3.61 -18.45
C VAL A 42 11.83 -4.27 -19.01
N PHE A 43 12.72 -4.73 -18.13
CA PHE A 43 13.92 -5.47 -18.54
C PHE A 43 13.58 -6.78 -19.28
N LEU A 44 12.63 -7.56 -18.76
CA LEU A 44 12.18 -8.80 -19.39
C LEU A 44 11.48 -8.57 -20.74
N ALA A 45 10.63 -7.55 -20.82
CA ALA A 45 9.91 -7.18 -22.03
C ALA A 45 10.85 -6.72 -23.15
N LYS A 46 11.84 -5.87 -22.82
CA LYS A 46 12.87 -5.44 -23.78
C LYS A 46 13.69 -6.61 -24.34
N ARG A 47 13.84 -7.69 -23.58
CA ARG A 47 14.50 -8.94 -24.01
C ARG A 47 13.57 -9.93 -24.73
N LYS A 48 12.30 -9.57 -24.94
CA LYS A 48 11.27 -10.43 -25.53
C LYS A 48 11.06 -11.74 -24.76
N LEU A 49 11.32 -11.73 -23.45
CA LEU A 49 11.08 -12.88 -22.56
C LEU A 49 9.63 -12.96 -22.07
N ILE A 50 8.88 -11.87 -22.23
CA ILE A 50 7.44 -11.78 -21.94
C ILE A 50 6.75 -11.06 -23.09
N SER A 51 5.47 -11.35 -23.29
CA SER A 51 4.64 -10.79 -24.38
C SER A 51 3.99 -9.45 -24.02
N LEU A 52 4.58 -8.67 -23.11
CA LEU A 52 4.09 -7.33 -22.75
C LEU A 52 4.89 -6.26 -23.49
N ASN A 53 4.22 -5.21 -23.95
CA ASN A 53 4.89 -4.04 -24.50
C ASN A 53 5.57 -3.27 -23.35
N PRO A 54 6.88 -2.96 -23.43
CA PRO A 54 7.58 -2.17 -22.41
C PRO A 54 6.88 -0.85 -22.02
N GLU A 55 6.16 -0.24 -22.96
CA GLU A 55 5.44 1.02 -22.75
C GLU A 55 4.18 0.85 -21.87
N GLU A 56 3.55 -0.32 -21.90
CA GLU A 56 2.30 -0.61 -21.17
C GLU A 56 2.54 -1.09 -19.73
N ILE A 57 3.79 -1.46 -19.39
CA ILE A 57 4.11 -2.03 -18.07
C ILE A 57 3.90 -1.03 -16.93
N GLY A 58 4.08 0.26 -17.21
CA GLY A 58 3.77 1.32 -16.25
C GLY A 58 2.29 1.31 -15.86
N ASP A 59 1.41 1.31 -16.87
CA ASP A 59 -0.03 1.29 -16.68
C ASP A 59 -0.50 -0.01 -16.00
N PHE A 60 0.12 -1.14 -16.35
CA PHE A 60 -0.15 -2.42 -15.70
C PHE A 60 0.19 -2.38 -14.20
N ILE A 61 1.40 -1.98 -13.82
CA ILE A 61 1.80 -1.86 -12.41
C ILE A 61 0.92 -0.86 -11.65
N PHE A 62 0.57 0.27 -12.28
CA PHE A 62 -0.29 1.26 -11.67
C PHE A 62 -1.70 0.71 -11.40
N THR A 63 -2.27 -0.01 -12.37
CA THR A 63 -3.58 -0.67 -12.23
C THR A 63 -3.56 -1.70 -11.11
N LEU A 64 -2.52 -2.54 -11.04
CA LEU A 64 -2.33 -3.48 -9.93
C LEU A 64 -2.20 -2.77 -8.57
N ALA A 65 -1.45 -1.68 -8.50
CA ALA A 65 -1.29 -0.90 -7.26
C ALA A 65 -2.63 -0.33 -6.79
N ILE A 66 -3.46 0.20 -7.70
CA ILE A 66 -4.83 0.64 -7.39
C ILE A 66 -5.67 -0.54 -6.89
N GLY A 67 -5.63 -1.69 -7.57
CA GLY A 67 -6.35 -2.90 -7.17
C GLY A 67 -5.99 -3.33 -5.75
N ILE A 68 -4.70 -3.37 -5.41
CA ILE A 68 -4.21 -3.70 -4.07
C ILE A 68 -4.72 -2.72 -3.02
N VAL A 69 -4.64 -1.41 -3.28
CA VAL A 69 -5.04 -0.38 -2.31
C VAL A 69 -6.56 -0.37 -2.12
N ALA A 70 -7.32 -0.36 -3.21
CA ALA A 70 -8.77 -0.36 -3.18
C ALA A 70 -9.31 -1.66 -2.56
N GLY A 71 -8.81 -2.82 -3.01
CA GLY A 71 -9.17 -4.12 -2.47
C GLY A 71 -8.81 -4.25 -0.99
N GLY A 72 -7.64 -3.75 -0.58
CA GLY A 72 -7.23 -3.75 0.82
C GLY A 72 -8.15 -2.91 1.71
N ARG A 73 -8.59 -1.75 1.21
CA ARG A 73 -9.52 -0.87 1.95
C ARG A 73 -10.93 -1.44 2.02
N ILE A 74 -11.46 -1.95 0.91
CA ILE A 74 -12.78 -2.58 0.86
C ILE A 74 -12.78 -3.85 1.70
N GLY A 75 -11.74 -4.68 1.62
CA GLY A 75 -11.60 -5.87 2.45
C GLY A 75 -11.52 -5.53 3.94
N TYR A 76 -10.86 -4.42 4.30
CA TYR A 76 -10.85 -3.94 5.68
C TYR A 76 -12.26 -3.59 6.16
N ALA A 77 -13.00 -2.84 5.35
CA ALA A 77 -14.39 -2.50 5.62
C ALA A 77 -15.26 -3.75 5.78
N LEU A 78 -15.15 -4.73 4.86
CA LEU A 78 -15.98 -5.94 4.89
C LEU A 78 -15.72 -6.84 6.10
N PHE A 79 -14.45 -7.04 6.46
CA PHE A 79 -14.07 -8.07 7.44
C PHE A 79 -13.80 -7.53 8.84
N TYR A 80 -13.46 -6.25 9.00
CA TYR A 80 -12.98 -5.70 10.28
C TYR A 80 -13.79 -4.50 10.76
N SER A 81 -14.25 -3.62 9.86
CA SER A 81 -15.01 -2.42 10.25
C SER A 81 -16.11 -2.07 9.25
N PRO A 82 -17.23 -2.83 9.23
CA PRO A 82 -18.31 -2.63 8.26
C PRO A 82 -19.03 -1.29 8.36
N ASP A 83 -18.97 -0.66 9.53
CA ASP A 83 -19.54 0.66 9.79
C ASP A 83 -18.98 1.75 8.85
N ILE A 84 -17.72 1.64 8.44
CA ILE A 84 -17.06 2.65 7.60
C ILE A 84 -17.68 2.78 6.20
N PHE A 85 -18.47 1.80 5.75
CA PHE A 85 -19.26 1.92 4.53
C PHE A 85 -20.32 3.01 4.61
N THR A 86 -20.88 3.23 5.81
CA THR A 86 -21.99 4.17 6.04
C THR A 86 -21.58 5.41 6.84
N THR A 87 -20.35 5.46 7.35
CA THR A 87 -19.86 6.59 8.14
C THR A 87 -19.41 7.74 7.24
N PHE A 88 -20.11 8.87 7.37
CA PHE A 88 -19.76 10.13 6.71
C PHE A 88 -19.40 11.20 7.76
N THR A 89 -18.29 11.89 7.53
CA THR A 89 -17.69 12.87 8.44
C THR A 89 -17.75 14.27 7.82
N SER A 90 -17.78 15.32 8.65
CA SER A 90 -17.82 16.72 8.20
C SER A 90 -16.47 17.26 7.66
N SER A 91 -15.39 16.51 7.84
CA SER A 91 -14.03 16.85 7.38
C SER A 91 -13.62 15.98 6.19
N PHE A 92 -12.78 16.52 5.30
CA PHE A 92 -12.24 15.75 4.18
C PHE A 92 -11.27 14.65 4.66
N PRO A 93 -11.34 13.42 4.12
CA PRO A 93 -12.34 12.92 3.18
C PRO A 93 -13.68 12.65 3.91
N TYR A 94 -14.77 13.13 3.30
CA TYR A 94 -16.11 13.09 3.89
C TYR A 94 -16.65 11.67 4.10
N TRP A 95 -16.09 10.67 3.42
CA TRP A 95 -16.47 9.28 3.58
C TRP A 95 -15.33 8.52 4.25
N GLU A 96 -15.62 7.87 5.39
CA GLU A 96 -14.62 7.15 6.16
C GLU A 96 -13.95 6.03 5.35
N LEU A 97 -14.67 5.41 4.41
CA LEU A 97 -14.08 4.44 3.49
C LEU A 97 -12.90 5.01 2.67
N LEU A 98 -12.91 6.30 2.34
CA LEU A 98 -11.84 6.99 1.60
C LEU A 98 -10.74 7.56 2.52
N ALA A 99 -10.90 7.48 3.84
CA ALA A 99 -9.93 7.95 4.82
C ALA A 99 -8.72 7.01 4.98
N PHE A 100 -7.96 6.77 3.91
CA PHE A 100 -6.78 5.87 3.94
C PHE A 100 -5.73 6.26 4.99
N HIS A 101 -5.65 7.54 5.32
CA HIS A 101 -4.71 8.09 6.30
C HIS A 101 -5.05 7.75 7.76
N HIS A 102 -6.28 7.35 8.06
CA HIS A 102 -6.67 6.83 9.38
C HIS A 102 -6.15 5.38 9.61
N GLY A 103 -5.50 4.78 8.60
CA GLY A 103 -5.09 3.38 8.63
C GLY A 103 -6.27 2.44 8.35
N GLY A 104 -6.08 1.13 8.54
CA GLY A 104 -7.10 0.12 8.24
C GLY A 104 -6.99 -0.41 6.81
N MET A 105 -6.29 -1.53 6.65
CA MET A 105 -6.08 -2.25 5.39
C MET A 105 -6.09 -3.75 5.64
N ALA A 106 -6.75 -4.52 4.79
CA ALA A 106 -6.78 -5.98 4.85
C ALA A 106 -5.87 -6.58 3.78
N SER A 107 -4.91 -7.42 4.19
CA SER A 107 -4.01 -8.11 3.25
C SER A 107 -4.77 -9.00 2.25
N HIS A 108 -5.77 -9.77 2.72
CA HIS A 108 -6.61 -10.60 1.86
C HIS A 108 -7.40 -9.79 0.84
N GLY A 109 -7.95 -8.65 1.26
CA GLY A 109 -8.63 -7.72 0.34
C GLY A 109 -7.68 -7.19 -0.73
N GLY A 110 -6.44 -6.85 -0.35
CA GLY A 110 -5.42 -6.41 -1.30
C GLY A 110 -5.03 -7.50 -2.30
N MET A 111 -4.93 -8.75 -1.86
CA MET A 111 -4.69 -9.90 -2.76
C MET A 111 -5.84 -10.11 -3.74
N ILE A 112 -7.09 -10.04 -3.28
CA ILE A 112 -8.26 -10.15 -4.15
C ILE A 112 -8.28 -9.01 -5.17
N GLY A 113 -8.03 -7.77 -4.71
CA GLY A 113 -7.95 -6.61 -5.59
C GLY A 113 -6.82 -6.71 -6.62
N PHE A 114 -5.68 -7.28 -6.25
CA PHE A 114 -4.57 -7.57 -7.17
C PHE A 114 -4.98 -8.56 -8.27
N VAL A 115 -5.69 -9.63 -7.92
CA VAL A 115 -6.12 -10.66 -8.88
C VAL A 115 -7.18 -10.15 -9.85
N LEU A 116 -8.00 -9.19 -9.42
CA LEU A 116 -9.09 -8.62 -10.23
C LEU A 116 -8.64 -7.46 -11.14
N ALA A 117 -7.49 -6.85 -10.85
CA ALA A 117 -6.92 -5.72 -11.58
C ALA A 117 -6.19 -6.18 -12.85
#